data_AF-A0A8S3IUT3-F1
#
_entry.id   AF-A0A8S3IUT3-F1
#
_cell.length_a   1.000
_cell.length_b   1.000
_cell.length_c   1.000
_cell.angle_alpha   90.00
_cell.angle_beta   90.00
_cell.angle_gamma   90.00
#
_symmetry.space_group_name_H-M   'P 1'
#
loop_
_entity.id
_entity.type
_entity.pdbx_description
1 polymer ?
#
loop_
_entity_poly.entity_id
_entity_poly.type
_entity_poly.pdbx_seq_one_letter_code
_entity_poly.pdbx_strand_id
1 'polypeptide(L)'
;MTNWHTWHAKPTTNKRKKTEAISSTDPSQFKAVLLTGPPGVGKTRTAQLVCKALSLPYIEQNASDNRSRITMKKIEINSALLTDHYQAMNQHV
;
A
#
# COMPACT_ATOMS: atom_id res chain seq x y z
N MET A 1 34.96 12.91 21.04
CA MET A 1 33.53 12.59 21.21
C MET A 1 32.82 12.97 19.93
N THR A 2 32.38 11.98 19.15
CA THR A 2 31.91 12.14 17.77
C THR A 2 30.48 12.69 17.74
N ASN A 3 30.29 13.81 17.02
CA ASN A 3 29.03 14.53 16.85
C ASN A 3 27.93 13.68 16.19
N TRP A 4 26.98 13.22 17.00
CA TRP A 4 25.76 12.50 16.59
C TRP A 4 24.87 13.30 15.62
N HIS A 5 24.78 14.61 15.84
CA HIS A 5 23.90 15.51 15.08
C HIS A 5 24.30 15.68 13.61
N THR A 6 25.57 15.42 13.26
CA THR A 6 26.06 15.61 11.89
C THR A 6 25.70 14.44 10.96
N TRP A 7 25.58 13.21 11.49
CA TRP A 7 25.28 12.02 10.67
C TRP A 7 23.78 11.85 10.33
N HIS A 8 22.90 12.46 11.12
CA HIS A 8 21.45 12.45 10.87
C HIS A 8 20.92 13.72 10.20
N ALA A 9 21.71 14.78 10.11
CA ALA A 9 21.37 15.99 9.38
C ALA A 9 21.60 15.78 7.87
N LYS A 10 20.65 15.16 7.18
CA LYS A 10 20.65 15.16 5.70
C LYS A 10 20.37 16.59 5.21
N PRO A 11 21.19 17.18 4.32
CA PRO A 11 20.81 18.41 3.63
C PRO A 11 19.55 18.13 2.80
N THR A 12 18.45 18.78 3.16
CA THR A 12 17.14 18.55 2.56
C THR A 12 17.00 19.32 1.24
N THR A 13 17.77 18.96 0.22
CA THR A 13 17.52 19.44 -1.17
C THR A 13 16.50 18.57 -1.90
N ASN A 14 15.75 17.74 -1.18
CA ASN A 14 14.63 17.04 -1.76
C ASN A 14 13.47 18.04 -1.89
N LYS A 15 13.35 18.69 -3.07
CA LYS A 15 12.15 19.41 -3.48
C LYS A 15 11.00 18.39 -3.46
N ARG A 16 10.39 18.20 -2.29
CA ARG A 16 9.14 17.44 -2.16
C ARG A 16 8.19 18.10 -3.15
N LYS A 17 7.75 17.36 -4.17
CA LYS A 17 6.68 17.81 -5.05
C LYS A 17 5.57 18.30 -4.14
N LYS A 18 5.23 19.59 -4.22
CA LYS A 18 4.16 20.20 -3.46
C LYS A 18 2.91 19.38 -3.77
N THR A 19 2.48 18.53 -2.83
CA THR A 19 1.18 17.88 -2.92
C THR A 19 0.18 19.01 -2.87
N GLU A 20 -0.44 19.33 -4.01
CA GLU A 20 -1.52 20.30 -4.04
C GLU A 20 -2.58 19.84 -3.03
N ALA A 21 -3.08 20.79 -2.25
CA ALA A 21 -4.11 20.50 -1.25
C ALA A 21 -5.30 19.88 -1.98
N ILE A 22 -5.60 18.63 -1.66
CA ILE A 22 -6.70 17.88 -2.25
C ILE A 22 -8.00 18.56 -1.80
N SER A 23 -8.54 19.43 -2.66
CA SER A 23 -9.83 20.11 -2.46
C SER A 23 -10.99 19.34 -3.09
N SER A 24 -10.73 18.19 -3.69
CA SER A 24 -11.73 17.30 -4.26
C SER A 24 -12.25 16.33 -3.19
N THR A 25 -13.54 16.44 -2.88
CA THR A 25 -14.27 15.50 -2.02
C THR A 25 -14.52 14.15 -2.69
N ASP A 26 -14.22 14.01 -3.98
CA ASP A 26 -14.48 12.79 -4.74
C ASP A 26 -13.45 11.68 -4.41
N PRO A 27 -13.89 10.57 -3.76
CA PRO A 27 -13.01 9.47 -3.40
C PRO A 27 -12.46 8.71 -4.61
N SER A 28 -13.02 8.88 -5.81
CA SER A 28 -12.59 8.18 -7.03
C SER A 28 -11.18 8.59 -7.51
N GLN A 29 -10.65 9.72 -7.04
CA GLN A 29 -9.36 10.25 -7.43
C GLN A 29 -8.18 9.56 -6.72
N PHE A 30 -8.46 8.76 -5.69
CA PHE A 30 -7.45 8.08 -4.89
C PHE A 30 -7.20 6.65 -5.38
N LYS A 31 -5.93 6.31 -5.57
CA LYS A 31 -5.50 4.94 -5.94
C LYS A 31 -5.35 4.00 -4.74
N ALA A 32 -5.48 4.52 -3.53
CA ALA A 32 -5.31 3.76 -2.29
C ALA A 32 -6.23 4.30 -1.20
N VAL A 33 -6.68 3.40 -0.33
CA VAL A 33 -7.52 3.70 0.83
C VAL A 33 -6.75 3.40 2.10
N LEU A 34 -6.87 4.27 3.10
CA LEU A 34 -6.29 4.08 4.43
C LEU A 34 -7.42 3.91 5.46
N LEU A 35 -7.51 2.73 6.07
CA LEU A 35 -8.48 2.45 7.14
C LEU A 35 -7.83 2.76 8.51
N THR A 36 -8.37 3.74 9.23
CA THR A 36 -7.88 4.16 10.56
C THR A 36 -8.95 3.92 11.64
N GLY A 37 -8.53 3.74 12.90
CA GLY A 37 -9.46 3.57 14.02
C GLY A 37 -8.90 2.71 15.17
N PRO A 38 -9.62 2.63 16.32
CA PRO A 38 -9.22 1.87 17.51
C PRO A 38 -8.94 0.38 17.23
N PRO A 39 -8.14 -0.32 18.03
CA PRO A 39 -7.96 -1.77 17.89
C PRO A 39 -9.30 -2.50 18.02
N GLY A 40 -9.49 -3.60 17.29
CA GLY A 40 -10.69 -4.43 17.40
C GLY A 40 -11.93 -4.01 16.59
N VAL A 41 -11.95 -2.84 15.94
CA VAL A 41 -13.11 -2.38 15.13
C VAL A 41 -13.25 -3.06 13.74
N GLY A 42 -12.43 -4.07 13.45
CA GLY A 42 -12.56 -4.84 12.22
C GLY A 42 -11.83 -4.31 10.98
N LYS A 43 -10.99 -3.27 11.06
CA LYS A 43 -10.28 -2.65 9.90
C LYS A 43 -9.69 -3.67 8.91
N THR A 44 -8.85 -4.58 9.39
CA THR A 44 -8.23 -5.63 8.56
C THR A 44 -9.27 -6.58 7.98
N ARG A 45 -10.26 -6.97 8.79
CA ARG A 45 -11.28 -7.94 8.40
C ARG A 45 -12.21 -7.37 7.34
N THR A 46 -12.58 -6.10 7.46
CA THR A 46 -13.41 -5.39 6.48
C THR A 46 -12.70 -5.33 5.14
N ALA A 47 -11.41 -4.97 5.09
CA ALA A 47 -10.64 -4.95 3.85
C ALA A 47 -10.64 -6.34 3.16
N GLN A 48 -10.38 -7.41 3.92
CA GLN A 48 -10.42 -8.78 3.41
C GLN A 48 -11.81 -9.15 2.86
N LEU A 49 -12.88 -8.80 3.57
CA LEU A 49 -14.25 -9.12 3.14
C LEU A 49 -14.65 -8.35 1.88
N VAL A 50 -14.27 -7.08 1.76
CA VAL A 50 -14.53 -6.29 0.55
C VAL A 50 -13.82 -6.89 -0.66
N CYS A 51 -12.54 -7.25 -0.53
CA CYS A 51 -11.82 -7.93 -1.61
C CYS A 51 -12.50 -9.24 -2.01
N LYS A 52 -12.93 -10.06 -1.04
CA LYS A 52 -13.64 -11.32 -1.30
C LYS A 52 -15.00 -11.11 -1.94
N ALA A 53 -15.78 -10.12 -1.51
CA ALA A 53 -17.10 -9.83 -2.05
C ALA A 53 -17.03 -9.34 -3.50
N LEU A 54 -15.96 -8.63 -3.86
CA LEU A 54 -15.68 -8.18 -5.22
C LEU A 54 -14.90 -9.21 -6.06
N SER A 55 -14.64 -10.40 -5.50
CA SER A 55 -13.81 -11.46 -6.08
C SER A 55 -12.40 -11.00 -6.48
N LEU A 56 -11.88 -9.94 -5.87
CA LEU A 56 -10.56 -9.42 -6.22
C LEU A 56 -9.45 -10.23 -5.55
N PRO A 57 -8.41 -10.67 -6.31
CA PRO A 57 -7.22 -11.24 -5.70
C PRO A 57 -6.52 -10.18 -4.85
N TYR A 58 -6.07 -10.55 -3.66
CA TYR A 58 -5.37 -9.64 -2.75
C TYR A 58 -4.14 -10.29 -2.14
N ILE A 59 -3.16 -9.44 -1.80
CA ILE A 59 -1.96 -9.81 -1.04
C ILE A 59 -2.01 -9.08 0.28
N GLU A 60 -1.95 -9.83 1.38
CA GLU A 60 -1.86 -9.27 2.73
C GLU A 60 -0.39 -9.15 3.15
N GLN A 61 -0.04 -8.02 3.76
CA GLN A 61 1.28 -7.78 4.35
C GLN A 61 1.08 -7.27 5.77
N ASN A 62 1.43 -8.11 6.74
CA ASN A 62 1.33 -7.79 8.15
C ASN A 62 2.60 -7.07 8.65
N ALA A 63 2.55 -6.60 9.89
CA ALA A 63 3.68 -5.96 10.53
C ALA A 63 4.86 -6.92 10.77
N SER A 64 4.61 -8.22 10.92
CA SER A 64 5.63 -9.25 11.12
C SER A 64 6.46 -9.56 9.87
N ASP A 65 5.99 -9.15 8.68
CA ASP A 65 6.67 -9.44 7.42
C ASP A 65 7.81 -8.46 7.14
N ASN A 66 8.87 -8.91 6.44
CA ASN A 66 9.99 -8.06 6.07
C ASN A 66 9.59 -7.02 5.02
N ARG A 67 9.25 -5.81 5.46
CA ARG A 67 8.80 -4.68 4.61
C ARG A 67 9.94 -3.85 4.02
N SER A 68 11.09 -4.45 3.75
CA SER A 68 12.22 -3.77 3.09
C SER A 68 11.87 -3.33 1.66
N ARG A 69 12.53 -2.29 1.13
CA ARG A 69 12.30 -1.81 -0.24
C ARG A 69 12.45 -2.91 -1.30
N ILE A 70 13.37 -3.86 -1.08
CA ILE A 70 13.63 -4.96 -2.01
C ILE A 70 12.46 -5.96 -1.95
N THR A 71 12.00 -6.31 -0.74
CA THR A 71 10.86 -7.22 -0.58
C THR A 71 9.59 -6.66 -1.19
N MET A 72 9.31 -5.37 -0.97
CA MET A 72 8.12 -4.71 -1.51
C MET A 72 8.09 -4.71 -3.05
N LYS A 73 9.24 -4.52 -3.71
CA LYS A 73 9.33 -4.63 -5.18
C LYS A 73 9.06 -6.05 -5.69
N LYS A 74 9.49 -7.07 -4.95
CA LYS A 74 9.20 -8.47 -5.30
C LYS A 74 7.70 -8.76 -5.21
N ILE A 75 7.05 -8.23 -4.18
CA ILE A 75 5.60 -8.36 -3.99
C ILE A 75 4.83 -7.67 -5.13
N GLU A 76 5.29 -6.50 -5.58
CA GLU A 76 4.71 -5.79 -6.72
C GLU A 76 4.71 -6.66 -8.00
N ILE A 77 5.86 -7.27 -8.33
CA ILE A 77 5.96 -8.19 -9.48
C ILE A 77 5.00 -9.38 -9.32
N ASN A 78 4.97 -9.98 -8.13
CA ASN A 78 4.08 -11.10 -7.85
C ASN A 78 2.60 -10.71 -7.98
N SER A 79 2.23 -9.48 -7.62
CA SER A 79 0.85 -8.98 -7.72
C SER A 79 0.35 -8.85 -9.16
N ALA A 80 1.24 -8.46 -10.09
CA ALA A 80 0.92 -8.41 -11.50
C ALA A 80 0.64 -9.83 -12.04
N LEU A 81 1.51 -10.79 -11.73
CA LEU A 81 1.34 -12.19 -12.12
C LEU A 81 0.04 -12.81 -11.57
N LEU A 82 -0.30 -12.51 -10.32
CA LEU A 82 -1.55 -12.96 -9.70
C LEU A 82 -2.78 -12.39 -10.42
N THR A 83 -2.70 -11.13 -10.85
CA THR A 83 -3.78 -10.48 -11.60
C THR A 83 -3.92 -11.11 -12.97
N ASP A 84 -2.83 -11.33 -13.70
CA ASP A 84 -2.83 -11.96 -15.01
C ASP A 84 -3.43 -13.37 -14.96
N HIS A 85 -3.03 -14.18 -13.97
CA HIS A 85 -3.59 -15.51 -13.74
C HIS A 85 -5.09 -15.45 -13.41
N TYR A 86 -5.50 -14.50 -12.57
CA TYR A 86 -6.91 -14.30 -12.22
C TYR A 86 -7.77 -13.91 -13.44
N GLN A 87 -7.26 -13.05 -14.32
CA GLN A 87 -7.92 -12.70 -15.58
C GLN A 87 -8.05 -13.93 -16.50
N ALA A 88 -6.99 -14.73 -16.63
CA ALA A 88 -7.01 -15.94 -17.47
C ALA A 88 -8.07 -16.95 -17.00
N MET A 89 -8.25 -17.14 -15.69
CA MET A 89 -9.27 -18.05 -15.16
C MET A 89 -10.70 -17.54 -15.40
N ASN A 90 -10.92 -16.22 -15.37
CA ASN A 90 -12.25 -15.62 -15.54
C ASN A 90 -12.65 -15.34 -17.00
N GLN A 91 -11.74 -15.51 -17.97
CA GLN A 91 -12.04 -15.38 -19.41
C GLN A 91 -12.74 -16.62 -19.99
N HIS A 92 -12.88 -17.71 -19.21
CA HIS A 92 -13.52 -18.95 -19.62
C HIS A 92 -14.98 -19.10 -19.15
N VAL A 93 -15.61 -17.99 -18.75
CA VAL A 93 -17.06 -17.86 -18.48
C VAL A 93 -17.63 -16.84 -19.45
#